data_AF-A0A2V5HP87-F1
#
_entry.id   AF-A0A2V5HP87-F1
#
_cell.length_a   1.000
_cell.length_b   1.000
_cell.length_c   1.000
_cell.angle_alpha   90.00
_cell.angle_beta   90.00
_cell.angle_gamma   90.00
#
_symmetry.space_group_name_H-M   'P 1'
#
loop_
_entity.id
_entity.type
_entity.pdbx_description
1 polymer ?
#
loop_
_entity_poly.entity_id
_entity_poly.type
_entity_poly.pdbx_seq_one_letter_code
_entity_poly.pdbx_strand_id
1 'polypeptide(L)'
;MRLLILGLWMVLVIAPVTAKFSATCFKAIVALTSRPHALLEQFQQEICDQGCRPTVAHWDLWTRNHTFRPAVRSLLAWVDHPDHQEAAMMRLGDEVAALIKRQCGPLLDGGRDVCADEETLAAFGSCFQKGFVRAALVHLPRLLPLASEPVCQAQYEWVQRDQLWEEIIPNKMREYAGVCRQLGGEMMVMGEMYGF
;
A
#
# COMPACT_ATOMS: atom_id res chain seq x y z
N MET A 1 -0.24 -49.59 -30.89
CA MET A 1 0.97 -49.03 -30.24
C MET A 1 1.39 -47.66 -30.77
N ARG A 2 1.32 -47.35 -32.07
CA ARG A 2 1.71 -46.02 -32.61
C ARG A 2 0.78 -44.86 -32.21
N LEU A 3 -0.52 -45.11 -32.01
CA LEU A 3 -1.50 -44.09 -31.60
C LEU A 3 -1.38 -43.66 -30.13
N LEU A 4 -0.90 -44.55 -29.25
CA LEU A 4 -0.68 -44.26 -27.82
C LEU A 4 0.55 -43.38 -27.59
N ILE A 5 1.55 -43.47 -28.48
CA ILE A 5 2.77 -42.65 -28.41
C ILE A 5 2.47 -41.20 -28.83
N LEU A 6 1.57 -40.99 -29.80
CA LEU A 6 1.15 -39.64 -30.22
C LEU A 6 0.33 -38.89 -29.16
N GLY A 7 -0.46 -39.61 -28.34
CA GLY A 7 -1.20 -39.01 -27.23
C GLY A 7 -0.29 -38.56 -26.08
N LEU A 8 0.78 -39.31 -25.81
CA LEU A 8 1.73 -39.01 -24.74
C LEU A 8 2.62 -37.78 -25.06
N TRP A 9 2.92 -37.55 -26.35
CA TRP A 9 3.65 -36.36 -26.81
C TRP A 9 2.81 -35.08 -26.82
N MET A 10 1.47 -35.17 -26.94
CA MET A 10 0.59 -33.99 -26.84
C MET A 10 0.40 -33.48 -25.41
N VAL A 11 0.53 -34.35 -24.40
CA VAL A 11 0.43 -33.95 -22.99
C VAL A 11 1.71 -33.24 -22.50
N LEU A 12 2.87 -33.48 -23.14
CA LEU A 12 4.15 -32.90 -22.73
C LEU A 12 4.38 -31.46 -23.26
N VAL A 13 3.56 -30.98 -24.21
CA VAL A 13 3.70 -29.63 -24.81
C VAL A 13 2.80 -28.60 -24.14
N ILE A 14 1.90 -29.03 -23.24
CA ILE A 14 1.27 -28.10 -22.29
C ILE A 14 2.27 -27.91 -21.14
N ALA A 15 3.38 -27.22 -21.44
CA ALA A 15 4.12 -26.55 -20.39
C ALA A 15 3.09 -25.76 -19.58
N PRO A 16 3.08 -25.85 -18.25
CA PRO A 16 2.21 -25.02 -17.44
C PRO A 16 2.65 -23.58 -17.67
N VAL A 17 2.02 -22.89 -18.61
CA VAL A 17 1.97 -21.43 -18.63
C VAL A 17 1.00 -21.00 -17.51
N THR A 18 1.24 -21.51 -16.30
CA THR A 18 0.41 -21.30 -15.12
C THR A 18 1.34 -20.99 -13.96
N ALA A 19 1.73 -19.71 -13.91
CA ALA A 19 1.84 -18.88 -12.70
C ALA A 19 2.68 -17.63 -13.04
N LYS A 20 2.09 -16.65 -13.75
CA LYS A 20 2.70 -15.30 -13.79
C LYS A 20 2.65 -14.63 -12.40
N PHE A 21 1.74 -15.07 -11.53
CA PHE A 21 1.76 -14.75 -10.11
C PHE A 21 2.41 -15.91 -9.37
N SER A 22 3.65 -15.74 -8.94
CA SER A 22 4.28 -16.76 -8.14
C SER A 22 3.73 -16.79 -6.72
N ALA A 23 3.91 -17.92 -6.04
CA ALA A 23 3.65 -18.01 -4.61
C ALA A 23 4.41 -16.93 -3.81
N THR A 24 5.54 -16.45 -4.33
CA THR A 24 6.38 -15.40 -3.72
C THR A 24 5.68 -14.05 -3.71
N CYS A 25 4.99 -13.66 -4.79
CA CYS A 25 4.21 -12.42 -4.83
C CYS A 25 3.08 -12.43 -3.80
N PHE A 26 2.42 -13.59 -3.63
CA PHE A 26 1.41 -13.75 -2.59
C PHE A 26 2.02 -13.65 -1.19
N LYS A 27 3.18 -14.30 -0.96
CA LYS A 27 3.92 -14.20 0.31
C LYS A 27 4.32 -12.77 0.63
N ALA A 28 4.74 -11.97 -0.36
CA ALA A 28 5.06 -10.56 -0.17
C ALA A 28 3.84 -9.76 0.32
N ILE A 29 2.66 -9.96 -0.30
CA ILE A 29 1.41 -9.29 0.11
C ILE A 29 1.00 -9.69 1.53
N VAL A 30 1.06 -10.99 1.84
CA VAL A 30 0.74 -11.50 3.19
C VAL A 30 1.72 -10.94 4.21
N ALA A 31 3.02 -10.93 3.91
CA ALA A 31 4.04 -10.39 4.81
C ALA A 31 3.84 -8.90 5.08
N LEU A 32 3.53 -8.09 4.07
CA LEU A 32 3.20 -6.65 4.21
C LEU A 32 2.05 -6.40 5.17
N THR A 33 1.12 -7.35 5.28
CA THR A 33 -0.08 -7.23 6.10
C THR A 33 -0.01 -8.06 7.38
N SER A 34 1.12 -8.68 7.69
CA SER A 34 1.27 -9.61 8.83
C SER A 34 1.58 -8.94 10.17
N ARG A 35 1.92 -7.64 10.19
CA ARG A 35 2.32 -6.90 11.40
C ARG A 35 1.40 -5.71 11.74
N PRO A 36 0.07 -5.89 11.80
CA PRO A 36 -0.84 -4.76 12.01
C PRO A 36 -0.72 -4.15 13.41
N HIS A 37 -0.47 -4.96 14.45
CA HIS A 37 -0.39 -4.45 15.82
C HIS A 37 0.82 -3.54 16.01
N ALA A 38 2.02 -3.99 15.62
CA ALA A 38 3.23 -3.19 15.71
C ALA A 38 3.11 -1.87 14.91
N LEU A 39 2.48 -1.91 13.73
CA LEU A 39 2.26 -0.72 12.92
C LEU A 39 1.31 0.28 13.62
N LEU A 40 0.28 -0.22 14.31
CA LEU A 40 -0.65 0.64 15.07
C LEU A 40 -0.01 1.21 16.33
N GLU A 41 0.80 0.42 17.04
CA GLU A 41 1.58 0.91 18.19
C GLU A 41 2.55 2.01 17.76
N GLN A 42 3.27 1.83 16.65
CA GLN A 42 4.14 2.85 16.09
C GLN A 42 3.35 4.09 15.68
N PHE A 43 2.17 3.93 15.07
CA PHE A 43 1.31 5.06 14.72
C PHE A 43 0.87 5.83 15.97
N GLN A 44 0.46 5.13 17.04
CA GLN A 44 0.10 5.76 18.30
C GLN A 44 1.28 6.57 18.85
N GLN A 45 2.45 5.96 19.00
CA GLN A 45 3.63 6.58 19.62
C GLN A 45 4.21 7.74 18.80
N GLU A 46 4.36 7.54 17.50
CA GLU A 46 5.08 8.47 16.63
C GLU A 46 4.17 9.58 16.08
N ILE A 47 2.84 9.41 16.11
CA ILE A 47 1.88 10.39 15.55
C ILE A 47 0.88 10.86 16.61
N CYS A 48 0.08 9.97 17.18
CA CYS A 48 -1.02 10.37 18.07
C CYS A 48 -0.50 11.00 19.37
N ASP A 49 0.51 10.39 20.00
CA ASP A 49 1.12 10.89 21.24
C ASP A 49 1.88 12.20 21.03
N GLN A 50 2.22 12.54 19.79
CA GLN A 50 2.81 13.84 19.41
C GLN A 50 1.75 14.94 19.25
N GLY A 51 0.48 14.63 19.50
CA GLY A 51 -0.65 15.57 19.43
C GLY A 51 -1.18 15.82 18.02
N CYS A 52 -0.83 14.96 17.06
CA CYS A 52 -1.42 15.01 15.72
C CYS A 52 -2.87 14.53 15.74
N ARG A 53 -3.69 15.09 14.84
CA ARG A 53 -5.08 14.69 14.60
C ARG A 53 -5.28 14.42 13.12
N PRO A 54 -4.82 13.26 12.61
CA PRO A 54 -4.86 12.94 11.19
C PRO A 54 -6.30 12.73 10.75
N THR A 55 -6.74 13.46 9.74
CA THR A 55 -7.94 13.10 8.97
C THR A 55 -7.52 12.26 7.75
N VAL A 56 -8.49 11.60 7.12
CA VAL A 56 -8.27 10.88 5.86
C VAL A 56 -7.64 11.78 4.79
N ALA A 57 -8.08 13.04 4.72
CA ALA A 57 -7.56 14.02 3.76
C ALA A 57 -6.10 14.43 4.05
N HIS A 58 -5.71 14.56 5.33
CA HIS A 58 -4.32 14.83 5.70
C HIS A 58 -3.39 13.71 5.26
N TRP A 59 -3.84 12.47 5.46
CA TRP A 59 -3.06 11.29 5.16
C TRP A 59 -2.81 11.14 3.65
N ASP A 60 -3.79 11.43 2.81
CA ASP A 60 -3.67 11.35 1.35
C ASP A 60 -2.56 12.21 0.78
N LEU A 61 -2.62 13.51 1.09
CA LEU A 61 -1.76 14.50 0.44
C LEU A 61 -0.31 14.33 0.87
N TRP A 62 -0.08 14.06 2.15
CA TRP A 62 1.27 13.89 2.66
C TRP A 62 1.88 12.55 2.24
N THR A 63 1.19 11.44 2.52
CA THR A 63 1.69 10.08 2.26
C THR A 63 1.95 9.87 0.76
N ARG A 64 1.04 10.32 -0.10
CA ARG A 64 1.21 10.19 -1.55
C ARG A 64 2.48 10.88 -2.06
N ASN A 65 2.75 12.09 -1.58
CA ASN A 65 3.86 12.91 -2.09
C ASN A 65 5.20 12.62 -1.41
N HIS A 66 5.21 12.20 -0.14
CA HIS A 66 6.43 12.06 0.66
C HIS A 66 6.86 10.61 0.88
N THR A 67 5.97 9.64 0.67
CA THR A 67 6.31 8.21 0.82
C THR A 67 6.08 7.44 -0.48
N PHE A 68 4.84 7.43 -1.00
CA PHE A 68 4.49 6.56 -2.13
C PHE A 68 5.20 6.96 -3.42
N ARG A 69 5.12 8.23 -3.83
CA ARG A 69 5.78 8.72 -5.05
C ARG A 69 7.30 8.52 -5.01
N PRO A 70 8.04 8.88 -3.94
CA PRO A 70 9.47 8.58 -3.84
C PRO A 70 9.80 7.08 -3.91
N ALA A 71 8.97 6.22 -3.30
CA ALA A 71 9.14 4.78 -3.37
C ALA A 71 8.95 4.24 -4.80
N VAL A 72 7.89 4.70 -5.49
CA VAL A 72 7.66 4.37 -6.91
C VAL A 72 8.84 4.79 -7.77
N ARG A 73 9.34 6.02 -7.62
CA ARG A 73 10.51 6.50 -8.37
C ARG A 73 11.77 5.68 -8.11
N SER A 74 11.99 5.30 -6.85
CA SER A 74 13.14 4.47 -6.48
C SER A 74 13.05 3.07 -7.10
N LEU A 75 11.85 2.48 -7.16
CA LEU A 75 11.60 1.20 -7.82
C LEU A 75 11.83 1.26 -9.33
N LEU A 76 11.45 2.38 -9.95
CA LEU A 76 11.51 2.57 -11.40
C LEU A 76 12.85 3.08 -11.93
N ALA A 77 13.80 3.41 -11.04
CA ALA A 77 15.11 3.96 -11.41
C ALA A 77 15.93 3.06 -12.37
N TRP A 78 15.61 1.77 -12.43
CA TRP A 78 16.36 0.76 -13.20
C TRP A 78 15.59 0.19 -14.38
N VAL A 79 14.43 0.76 -14.73
CA VAL A 79 13.48 0.16 -15.67
C VAL A 79 13.36 1.01 -16.95
N ASP A 80 13.21 0.34 -18.09
CA ASP A 80 12.94 1.00 -19.36
C ASP A 80 11.57 1.72 -19.36
N HIS A 81 11.54 2.93 -19.92
CA HIS A 81 10.36 3.82 -19.95
C HIS A 81 9.79 4.14 -18.55
N PRO A 82 10.60 4.73 -17.64
CA PRO A 82 10.21 4.97 -16.25
C PRO A 82 8.97 5.86 -16.11
N ASP A 83 8.77 6.83 -17.00
CA ASP A 83 7.65 7.80 -16.89
C ASP A 83 6.26 7.15 -17.08
N HIS A 84 6.13 6.24 -18.05
CA HIS A 84 4.85 5.55 -18.28
C HIS A 84 4.53 4.58 -17.13
N GLN A 85 5.56 3.91 -16.59
CA GLN A 85 5.42 3.03 -15.44
C GLN A 85 5.12 3.82 -14.15
N GLU A 86 5.72 5.00 -13.97
CA GLU A 86 5.44 5.89 -12.83
C GLU A 86 3.97 6.30 -12.87
N ALA A 87 3.49 6.79 -14.03
CA ALA A 87 2.09 7.18 -14.17
C ALA A 87 1.11 6.02 -13.88
N ALA A 88 1.44 4.81 -14.33
CA ALA A 88 0.63 3.62 -14.06
C ALA A 88 0.62 3.23 -12.57
N MET A 89 1.78 3.23 -11.91
CA MET A 89 1.89 2.95 -10.48
C MET A 89 1.23 4.04 -9.63
N MET A 90 1.37 5.32 -10.01
CA MET A 90 0.70 6.43 -9.34
C MET A 90 -0.82 6.31 -9.44
N ARG A 91 -1.35 6.01 -10.63
CA ARG A 91 -2.79 5.77 -10.83
C ARG A 91 -3.28 4.60 -10.00
N LEU A 92 -2.51 3.51 -9.95
CA LEU A 92 -2.84 2.36 -9.12
C LEU A 92 -2.89 2.72 -7.63
N GLY A 93 -1.91 3.48 -7.14
CA GLY A 93 -1.93 3.97 -5.75
C GLY A 93 -3.15 4.83 -5.44
N ASP A 94 -3.53 5.71 -6.37
CA ASP A 94 -4.71 6.57 -6.25
C ASP A 94 -6.02 5.75 -6.20
N GLU A 95 -6.12 4.70 -7.02
CA GLU A 95 -7.26 3.78 -7.02
C GLU A 95 -7.36 2.95 -5.73
N VAL A 96 -6.22 2.45 -5.23
CA VAL A 96 -6.13 1.74 -3.95
C VAL A 96 -6.55 2.66 -2.80
N ALA A 97 -6.02 3.88 -2.75
CA ALA A 97 -6.40 4.87 -1.75
C ALA A 97 -7.90 5.17 -1.82
N ALA A 98 -8.46 5.40 -3.01
CA ALA A 98 -9.89 5.64 -3.19
C ALA A 98 -10.77 4.46 -2.74
N LEU A 99 -10.31 3.22 -2.92
CA LEU A 99 -11.01 2.04 -2.42
C LEU A 99 -11.00 1.98 -0.89
N ILE A 100 -9.83 2.16 -0.27
CA ILE A 100 -9.68 2.14 1.19
C ILE A 100 -10.52 3.25 1.83
N LYS A 101 -10.51 4.47 1.28
CA LYS A 101 -11.34 5.58 1.80
C LYS A 101 -12.82 5.26 1.77
N ARG A 102 -13.32 4.69 0.67
CA ARG A 102 -14.74 4.31 0.59
C ARG A 102 -15.12 3.24 1.60
N GLN A 103 -14.18 2.38 1.99
CA GLN A 103 -14.43 1.30 2.94
C GLN A 103 -14.23 1.72 4.40
N CYS A 104 -13.22 2.53 4.67
CA CYS A 104 -12.75 2.84 6.02
C CYS A 104 -13.02 4.29 6.44
N GLY A 105 -13.21 5.20 5.48
CA GLY A 105 -13.59 6.58 5.72
C GLY A 105 -14.85 6.74 6.58
N PRO A 106 -15.91 5.91 6.40
CA PRO A 106 -17.09 5.98 7.26
C PRO A 106 -16.84 5.75 8.76
N LEU A 107 -15.70 5.15 9.13
CA LEU A 107 -15.31 5.01 10.55
C LEU A 107 -14.87 6.35 11.17
N LEU A 108 -14.58 7.34 10.34
CA LEU A 108 -14.11 8.67 10.69
C LEU A 108 -15.14 9.75 10.33
N ASP A 109 -16.39 9.35 10.05
CA ASP A 109 -17.48 10.27 9.71
C ASP A 109 -17.70 11.32 10.81
N GLY A 110 -18.19 12.50 10.41
CA GLY A 110 -18.45 13.62 11.32
C GLY A 110 -17.21 14.42 11.74
N GLY A 111 -16.08 14.28 11.03
CA GLY A 111 -14.85 15.02 11.30
C GLY A 111 -13.99 14.41 12.41
N ARG A 112 -14.23 13.15 12.76
CA ARG A 112 -13.42 12.41 13.73
C ARG A 112 -12.05 12.11 13.14
N ASP A 113 -11.00 12.39 13.90
CA ASP A 113 -9.63 12.07 13.48
C ASP A 113 -9.22 10.66 13.91
N VAL A 114 -8.20 10.10 13.24
CA VAL A 114 -7.70 8.75 13.48
C VAL A 114 -7.19 8.57 14.92
N CYS A 115 -6.73 9.64 15.56
CA CYS A 115 -6.15 9.65 16.90
C CYS A 115 -7.17 10.07 17.99
N ALA A 116 -8.47 10.04 17.70
CA ALA A 116 -9.50 10.43 18.66
C ALA A 116 -9.47 9.58 19.95
N ASP A 117 -9.25 8.28 19.81
CA ASP A 117 -9.10 7.30 20.88
C ASP A 117 -8.52 5.97 20.34
N GLU A 118 -8.07 5.10 21.25
CA GLU A 118 -7.46 3.80 20.91
C GLU A 118 -8.41 2.89 20.11
N GLU A 119 -9.72 2.93 20.41
CA GLU A 119 -10.73 2.12 19.70
C GLU A 119 -10.86 2.57 18.24
N THR A 120 -10.90 3.89 18.02
CA THR A 120 -10.97 4.50 16.69
C THR A 120 -9.72 4.16 15.87
N LEU A 121 -8.53 4.30 16.46
CA LEU A 121 -7.26 3.95 15.81
C LEU A 121 -7.24 2.46 15.43
N ALA A 122 -7.60 1.57 16.35
CA ALA A 122 -7.62 0.14 16.11
C ALA A 122 -8.63 -0.27 15.03
N ALA A 123 -9.84 0.32 15.06
CA ALA A 123 -10.88 0.07 14.08
C ALA A 123 -10.47 0.55 12.69
N PHE A 124 -9.95 1.78 12.58
CA PHE A 124 -9.48 2.33 11.32
C PHE A 124 -8.29 1.54 10.77
N GLY A 125 -7.30 1.24 11.61
CA GLY A 125 -6.13 0.43 11.24
C GLY A 125 -6.48 -0.96 10.72
N SER A 126 -7.37 -1.65 11.44
CA SER A 126 -7.87 -2.96 11.02
C SER A 126 -8.63 -2.91 9.70
N CYS A 127 -9.43 -1.85 9.49
CA CYS A 127 -10.10 -1.62 8.21
C CYS A 127 -9.10 -1.36 7.10
N PHE A 128 -8.13 -0.46 7.33
CA PHE A 128 -7.10 -0.11 6.36
C PHE A 128 -6.33 -1.34 5.86
N GLN A 129 -5.90 -2.20 6.78
CA GLN A 129 -5.20 -3.44 6.44
C GLN A 129 -6.06 -4.37 5.55
N LYS A 130 -7.30 -4.62 5.95
CA LYS A 130 -8.24 -5.45 5.16
C LYS A 130 -8.51 -4.82 3.79
N GLY A 131 -8.69 -3.51 3.75
CA GLY A 131 -8.89 -2.72 2.54
C GLY A 131 -7.69 -2.82 1.61
N PHE A 132 -6.47 -2.76 2.13
CA PHE A 132 -5.23 -2.90 1.35
C PHE A 132 -5.11 -4.29 0.71
N VAL A 133 -5.31 -5.38 1.47
CA VAL A 133 -5.32 -6.74 0.91
C VAL A 133 -6.37 -6.87 -0.18
N ARG A 134 -7.58 -6.37 0.09
CA ARG A 134 -8.68 -6.40 -0.89
C ARG A 134 -8.33 -5.60 -2.15
N ALA A 135 -7.71 -4.43 -2.00
CA ALA A 135 -7.28 -3.61 -3.13
C ALA A 135 -6.21 -4.35 -3.96
N ALA A 136 -5.22 -4.98 -3.31
CA ALA A 136 -4.21 -5.76 -4.00
C ALA A 136 -4.82 -6.91 -4.82
N LEU A 137 -5.86 -7.59 -4.29
CA LEU A 137 -6.60 -8.63 -5.02
C LEU A 137 -7.41 -8.06 -6.19
N VAL A 138 -8.14 -6.96 -5.99
CA VAL A 138 -8.95 -6.31 -7.03
C VAL A 138 -8.07 -5.83 -8.20
N HIS A 139 -6.89 -5.29 -7.89
CA HIS A 139 -5.96 -4.77 -8.88
C HIS A 139 -4.93 -5.79 -9.34
N LEU A 140 -5.02 -7.05 -8.89
CA LEU A 140 -4.10 -8.12 -9.24
C LEU A 140 -3.85 -8.21 -10.74
N PRO A 141 -4.85 -8.18 -11.65
CA PRO A 141 -4.61 -8.27 -13.10
C PRO A 141 -3.70 -7.17 -13.65
N ARG A 142 -3.68 -5.98 -13.03
CA ARG A 142 -2.80 -4.86 -13.41
C ARG A 142 -1.43 -4.93 -12.74
N LEU A 143 -1.34 -5.61 -11.60
CA LEU A 143 -0.07 -5.89 -10.90
C LEU A 143 0.68 -7.05 -11.55
N LEU A 144 -0.02 -8.04 -12.13
CA LEU A 144 0.59 -9.23 -12.73
C LEU A 144 1.70 -8.94 -13.76
N PRO A 145 1.55 -7.97 -14.68
CA PRO A 145 2.62 -7.64 -15.63
C PRO A 145 3.87 -7.06 -14.97
N LEU A 146 3.74 -6.51 -13.75
CA LEU A 146 4.84 -5.91 -12.99
C LEU A 146 5.46 -6.91 -11.99
N ALA A 147 4.82 -8.07 -11.77
CA ALA A 147 5.14 -9.04 -10.73
C ALA A 147 6.00 -10.19 -11.26
N SER A 148 7.22 -9.90 -11.71
CA SER A 148 8.19 -10.94 -12.04
C SER A 148 8.73 -11.63 -10.77
N GLU A 149 9.18 -12.88 -10.87
CA GLU A 149 9.72 -13.60 -9.70
C GLU A 149 10.85 -12.84 -8.97
N PRO A 150 11.85 -12.26 -9.67
CA PRO A 150 12.87 -11.46 -9.01
C PRO A 150 12.31 -10.25 -8.27
N VAL A 151 11.31 -9.58 -8.85
CA VAL A 151 10.64 -8.43 -8.21
C VAL A 151 9.89 -8.90 -6.97
N CYS A 152 9.15 -10.00 -7.06
CA CYS A 152 8.40 -10.53 -5.93
C CYS A 152 9.30 -11.04 -4.80
N GLN A 153 10.42 -11.67 -5.14
CA GLN A 153 11.43 -12.09 -4.16
C GLN A 153 12.06 -10.89 -3.47
N ALA A 154 12.48 -9.87 -4.24
CA ALA A 154 13.04 -8.64 -3.67
C ALA A 154 12.05 -7.94 -2.72
N GLN A 155 10.76 -7.86 -3.10
CA GLN A 155 9.71 -7.30 -2.24
C GLN A 155 9.49 -8.14 -0.98
N TYR A 156 9.49 -9.48 -1.11
CA TYR A 156 9.33 -10.39 0.03
C TYR A 156 10.52 -10.35 1.00
N GLU A 157 11.73 -10.18 0.51
CA GLU A 157 12.92 -9.98 1.34
C GLU A 157 12.92 -8.60 2.00
N TRP A 158 12.58 -7.56 1.24
CA TRP A 158 12.52 -6.19 1.74
C TRP A 158 11.53 -6.04 2.91
N VAL A 159 10.33 -6.61 2.77
CA VAL A 159 9.32 -6.59 3.84
C VAL A 159 9.70 -7.43 5.05
N GLN A 160 10.72 -8.27 4.98
CA GLN A 160 11.21 -9.00 6.15
C GLN A 160 12.33 -8.26 6.89
N ARG A 161 12.89 -7.18 6.33
CA ARG A 161 14.00 -6.47 6.97
C ARG A 161 13.51 -5.65 8.16
N ASP A 162 14.18 -5.78 9.29
CA ASP A 162 13.91 -4.97 10.48
C ASP A 162 14.10 -3.48 10.20
N GLN A 163 15.05 -3.10 9.34
CA GLN A 163 15.22 -1.72 8.87
C GLN A 163 13.92 -1.09 8.35
N LEU A 164 13.07 -1.84 7.63
CA LEU A 164 11.80 -1.30 7.15
C LEU A 164 10.88 -0.95 8.33
N TRP A 165 10.75 -1.88 9.27
CA TRP A 165 9.77 -1.83 10.35
C TRP A 165 10.21 -0.99 11.53
N GLU A 166 11.51 -0.95 11.83
CA GLU A 166 12.05 -0.33 13.04
C GLU A 166 12.67 1.05 12.75
N GLU A 167 13.10 1.30 11.51
CA GLU A 167 13.73 2.57 11.13
C GLU A 167 12.88 3.36 10.14
N ILE A 168 12.60 2.80 8.96
CA ILE A 168 12.02 3.56 7.84
C ILE A 168 10.59 3.96 8.13
N ILE A 169 9.72 3.01 8.52
CA ILE A 169 8.32 3.29 8.82
C ILE A 169 8.20 4.29 9.99
N PRO A 170 8.84 4.08 11.16
CA PRO A 170 8.79 5.04 12.26
C PRO A 170 9.35 6.42 11.89
N ASN A 171 10.45 6.48 11.12
CA ASN A 171 10.97 7.77 10.66
C ASN A 171 9.97 8.52 9.77
N LYS A 172 9.26 7.84 8.87
CA LYS A 172 8.21 8.48 8.06
C LYS A 172 7.03 8.95 8.89
N MET A 173 6.67 8.22 9.95
CA MET A 173 5.66 8.67 10.91
C MET A 173 6.11 9.93 11.66
N ARG A 174 7.37 9.99 12.11
CA ARG A 174 7.96 11.19 12.74
C ARG A 174 8.03 12.39 11.81
N GLU A 175 8.44 12.19 10.56
CA GLU A 175 8.44 13.25 9.54
C GLU A 175 7.04 13.83 9.36
N TYR A 176 6.01 12.97 9.29
CA TYR A 176 4.61 13.42 9.25
C TYR A 176 4.22 14.19 10.51
N ALA A 177 4.55 13.65 11.69
CA ALA A 177 4.20 14.28 12.96
C ALA A 177 4.79 15.68 13.12
N GLY A 178 5.98 15.91 12.56
CA GLY A 178 6.63 17.23 12.51
C GLY A 178 5.83 18.30 11.77
N VAL A 179 4.97 17.92 10.81
CA VAL A 179 4.21 18.85 9.96
C VAL A 179 2.69 18.73 10.08
N CYS A 180 2.18 17.69 10.75
CA CYS A 180 0.75 17.34 10.78
C CYS A 180 -0.19 18.49 11.23
N ARG A 181 0.29 19.34 12.16
CA ARG A 181 -0.47 20.48 12.68
C ARG A 181 -0.59 21.64 11.68
N GLN A 182 0.37 21.77 10.76
CA GLN A 182 0.37 22.81 9.72
C GLN A 182 -0.55 22.42 8.57
N LEU A 183 -0.62 21.12 8.25
CA LEU A 183 -1.48 20.58 7.20
C LEU A 183 -2.97 20.89 7.42
N GLY A 184 -3.43 20.88 8.68
CA GLY A 184 -4.81 21.24 9.01
C GLY A 184 -5.18 22.69 8.71
N GLY A 185 -4.22 23.62 8.80
CA GLY A 185 -4.43 25.02 8.45
C GLY A 185 -4.53 25.24 6.93
N GLU A 186 -3.64 24.62 6.15
CA GLU A 186 -3.64 24.76 4.69
C GLU A 186 -4.84 24.08 4.01
N MET A 187 -5.34 22.95 4.56
CA MET A 187 -6.54 22.29 4.04
C MET A 187 -7.85 22.98 4.42
N MET A 188 -7.94 23.70 5.54
CA MET A 188 -9.10 24.57 5.81
C MET A 188 -9.18 25.71 4.78
N VAL A 189 -8.05 26.33 4.43
CA VAL A 189 -7.99 27.39 3.42
C VAL A 189 -8.37 26.87 2.01
N MET A 190 -7.97 25.64 1.65
CA MET A 190 -8.42 25.03 0.38
C MET A 190 -9.87 24.53 0.43
N GLY A 191 -10.38 24.07 1.58
CA GLY A 191 -11.77 23.66 1.74
C GLY A 191 -12.76 24.82 1.67
N GLU A 192 -12.39 26.00 2.17
CA GLU A 192 -13.17 27.24 2.01
C GLU A 192 -13.15 27.76 0.56
N MET A 193 -12.10 27.46 -0.20
CA MET A 193 -11.96 27.87 -1.61
C MET A 193 -12.70 26.94 -2.59
N TYR A 194 -12.87 25.66 -2.21
CA TYR A 194 -13.52 24.63 -3.02
C TYR A 194 -14.66 23.96 -2.24
N GLY A 195 -15.60 24.77 -1.76
CA GLY A 195 -16.76 24.30 -0.99
C GLY A 195 -17.45 23.09 -1.63
N PHE A 196 -17.53 22.02 -0.84
CA PHE A 196 -18.46 20.90 -1.03
C PHE A 196 -19.67 21.09 -0.12
#